data_AF-A0A0E3UHA5-F1
#
_entry.id   AF-A0A0E3UHA5-F1
#
_cell.length_a   1.000
_cell.length_b   1.000
_cell.length_c   1.000
_cell.angle_alpha   90.00
_cell.angle_beta   90.00
_cell.angle_gamma   90.00
#
_symmetry.space_group_name_H-M   'P 1'
#
loop_
_entity.id
_entity.type
_entity.pdbx_description
1 polymer ?
#
loop_
_entity_poly.entity_id
_entity_poly.type
_entity_poly.pdbx_seq_one_letter_code
_entity_poly.pdbx_strand_id
1 'polypeptide(L)'
;MKPPLPFIALAFALLLSGCSTYSHRHPSTETSIEASKSTDCLIISATYGSGSHFADVTNRVNDLLRQTNTHFWAKPKWLGVDPAPGWNKALVIVYEHKGRRRIFTTGEGGTVSIARLLKNKA
;
A
#
# COMPACT_ATOMS: atom_id res chain seq x y z
N MET A 1 11.00 6.10 -65.66
CA MET A 1 11.51 4.83 -66.23
C MET A 1 12.23 4.07 -65.11
N LYS A 2 11.76 2.88 -64.72
CA LYS A 2 12.49 1.92 -63.85
C LYS A 2 13.11 0.87 -64.77
N PRO A 3 14.32 0.36 -64.47
CA PRO A 3 14.42 -1.04 -64.04
C PRO A 3 15.65 -1.28 -63.12
N PRO A 4 16.04 -2.53 -62.78
CA PRO A 4 15.29 -3.56 -62.07
C PRO A 4 16.08 -4.11 -60.85
N LEU A 5 15.40 -4.85 -59.97
CA LEU A 5 16.01 -5.65 -58.90
C LEU A 5 16.74 -6.89 -59.47
N PRO A 6 17.84 -7.34 -58.84
CA PRO A 6 18.28 -8.72 -58.95
C PRO A 6 17.93 -9.56 -57.72
N PHE A 7 17.59 -10.80 -58.04
CA PHE A 7 17.20 -11.92 -57.21
C PHE A 7 18.40 -12.56 -56.49
N ILE A 8 18.13 -13.08 -55.30
CA ILE A 8 18.62 -14.35 -54.71
C ILE A 8 20.15 -14.60 -54.73
N ALA A 9 20.73 -14.68 -53.53
CA ALA A 9 21.82 -15.61 -53.23
C ALA A 9 21.57 -16.32 -51.89
N LEU A 10 21.08 -17.56 -51.99
CA LEU A 10 21.43 -18.69 -51.11
C LEU A 10 22.96 -18.89 -51.31
N ALA A 11 23.84 -19.27 -50.39
CA ALA A 11 23.72 -20.08 -49.19
C ALA A 11 25.11 -20.24 -48.53
N PHE A 12 25.11 -20.82 -47.32
CA PHE A 12 26.15 -21.67 -46.73
C PHE A 12 27.55 -21.08 -46.42
N ALA A 13 27.75 -20.73 -45.15
CA ALA A 13 28.98 -21.07 -44.45
C ALA A 13 28.63 -21.74 -43.10
N LEU A 14 28.99 -23.02 -43.03
CA LEU A 14 28.86 -23.93 -41.89
C LEU A 14 30.05 -23.73 -40.94
N LEU A 15 29.78 -23.90 -39.63
CA LEU A 15 30.70 -24.38 -38.57
C LEU A 15 31.76 -23.37 -38.07
N LEU A 16 31.99 -23.11 -36.78
CA LEU A 16 31.71 -23.81 -35.51
C LEU A 16 31.85 -22.80 -34.35
N SER A 17 31.28 -23.18 -33.20
CA SER A 17 31.61 -22.72 -31.84
C SER A 17 30.75 -21.60 -31.27
N GLY A 18 29.83 -21.99 -30.39
CA GLY A 18 29.14 -21.06 -29.50
C GLY A 18 27.73 -21.51 -29.17
N CYS A 19 27.59 -22.59 -28.41
CA CYS A 19 26.34 -22.96 -27.75
C CYS A 19 25.81 -21.79 -26.93
N SER A 20 24.65 -21.25 -27.27
CA SER A 20 23.60 -21.04 -26.28
C SER A 20 22.27 -20.82 -26.97
N THR A 21 21.38 -21.78 -26.78
CA THR A 21 20.00 -21.79 -27.23
C THR A 21 19.22 -20.65 -26.57
N TYR A 22 19.12 -19.48 -27.19
CA TYR A 22 18.11 -18.50 -26.81
C TYR A 22 16.93 -18.59 -27.78
N SER A 23 16.18 -19.68 -27.64
CA SER A 23 14.80 -19.75 -28.11
C SER A 23 13.94 -19.91 -26.88
N HIS A 24 13.41 -18.80 -26.38
CA HIS A 24 12.13 -18.86 -25.70
C HIS A 24 11.26 -17.70 -26.18
N ARG A 25 10.46 -18.00 -27.20
CA ARG A 25 9.24 -17.27 -27.47
C ARG A 25 8.35 -17.35 -26.23
N HIS A 26 8.17 -16.25 -25.52
CA HIS A 26 7.02 -16.04 -24.66
C HIS A 26 6.36 -14.71 -25.05
N PRO A 27 5.14 -14.74 -25.63
CA PRO A 27 4.23 -13.64 -25.47
C PRO A 27 3.72 -13.71 -24.03
N SER A 28 4.19 -12.80 -23.19
CA SER A 28 3.53 -12.46 -21.92
C SER A 28 2.94 -11.07 -22.16
N THR A 29 1.73 -10.99 -22.70
CA THR A 29 0.51 -11.01 -21.88
C THR A 29 0.62 -9.94 -20.81
N GLU A 30 -0.05 -8.83 -21.07
CA GLU A 30 -0.65 -7.94 -20.07
C GLU A 30 -0.96 -8.70 -18.78
N THR A 31 -0.31 -8.32 -17.68
CA THR A 31 -0.93 -8.17 -16.36
C THR A 31 0.12 -7.51 -15.46
N SER A 32 0.32 -6.21 -15.66
CA SER A 32 0.88 -5.33 -14.62
C SER A 32 -0.24 -4.69 -13.77
N ILE A 33 -1.42 -5.32 -13.76
CA ILE A 33 -2.51 -5.00 -12.83
C ILE A 33 -2.45 -5.98 -11.64
N GLU A 34 -1.31 -6.06 -10.98
CA GLU A 34 -1.34 -5.91 -9.53
C GLU A 34 -0.98 -4.45 -9.24
N ALA A 35 -1.80 -3.56 -9.80
CA ALA A 35 -2.01 -2.26 -9.20
C ALA A 35 -2.36 -2.57 -7.75
N SER A 36 -1.37 -2.37 -6.87
CA SER A 36 -1.55 -2.29 -5.42
C SER A 36 -2.94 -1.74 -5.20
N LYS A 37 -3.81 -2.53 -4.58
CA LYS A 37 -5.14 -2.10 -4.19
C LYS A 37 -4.93 -0.92 -3.25
N SER A 38 -4.76 0.26 -3.83
CA SER A 38 -4.56 1.50 -3.12
C SER A 38 -5.87 1.68 -2.40
N THR A 39 -5.81 1.42 -1.10
CA THR A 39 -6.97 1.63 -0.29
C THR A 39 -7.11 3.13 -0.20
N ASP A 40 -8.12 3.67 -0.87
CA ASP A 40 -8.45 5.10 -0.91
C ASP A 40 -8.85 5.58 0.49
N CYS A 41 -7.88 5.66 1.39
CA CYS A 41 -8.03 5.99 2.79
C CYS A 41 -6.91 6.95 3.17
N LEU A 42 -7.25 8.24 3.24
CA LEU A 42 -6.32 9.29 3.66
C LEU A 42 -6.55 9.61 5.13
N ILE A 43 -5.53 9.42 5.96
CA ILE A 43 -5.57 9.87 7.36
C ILE A 43 -5.40 11.38 7.40
N ILE A 44 -6.37 12.08 7.99
CA ILE A 44 -6.37 13.55 8.13
C ILE A 44 -5.78 13.94 9.49
N SER A 45 -6.22 13.29 10.56
CA SER A 45 -5.69 13.50 11.90
C SER A 45 -5.94 12.29 12.80
N ALA A 46 -5.11 12.13 13.83
CA ALA A 46 -5.36 11.17 14.89
C ALA A 46 -4.91 11.71 16.25
N THR A 47 -5.75 11.54 17.27
CA THR A 47 -5.45 11.93 18.65
C THR A 47 -5.67 10.76 19.59
N TYR A 48 -4.83 10.66 20.61
CA TYR A 48 -4.90 9.63 21.65
C TYR A 48 -4.90 10.28 23.02
N GLY A 49 -5.81 9.90 23.90
CA GLY A 49 -5.87 10.53 25.23
C GLY A 49 -7.15 10.33 26.00
N SER A 50 -7.26 11.06 27.11
CA SER A 50 -8.40 11.03 28.04
C SER A 50 -8.55 12.39 28.72
N GLY A 51 -9.79 12.80 29.02
CA GLY A 51 -10.07 14.07 29.69
C GLY A 51 -9.51 15.28 28.94
N SER A 52 -8.60 16.03 29.56
CA SER A 52 -7.90 17.16 28.96
C SER A 52 -6.52 16.80 28.39
N HIS A 53 -6.11 15.54 28.48
CA HIS A 53 -4.77 15.09 28.11
C HIS A 53 -4.80 14.28 26.82
N PHE A 54 -4.44 14.92 25.71
CA PHE A 54 -4.36 14.29 24.39
C PHE A 54 -3.01 14.55 23.73
N ALA A 55 -2.52 13.54 23.01
CA ALA A 55 -1.37 13.64 22.12
C ALA A 55 -1.83 13.50 20.66
N ASP A 56 -1.21 14.29 19.78
CA ASP A 56 -1.29 14.06 18.34
C ASP A 56 -0.45 12.82 17.99
N VAL A 57 -1.09 11.84 17.36
CA VAL A 57 -0.47 10.59 16.92
C VAL A 57 -0.66 10.37 15.42
N THR A 58 -0.98 11.43 14.66
CA THR A 58 -1.31 11.39 13.23
C THR A 58 -0.23 10.68 12.41
N ASN A 59 1.02 11.13 12.52
CA ASN A 59 2.16 10.56 11.79
C ASN A 59 2.35 9.09 12.16
N ARG A 60 2.28 8.77 13.46
CA ARG A 60 2.47 7.41 13.95
C ARG A 60 1.39 6.46 13.44
N VAL A 61 0.12 6.89 13.45
CA VAL A 61 -1.00 6.12 12.90
C VAL A 61 -0.84 5.91 11.41
N ASN A 62 -0.43 6.93 10.66
CA ASN A 62 -0.17 6.82 9.22
C ASN A 62 0.94 5.81 8.92
N ASP A 63 2.04 5.83 9.68
CA ASP A 63 3.14 4.86 9.51
C ASP A 63 2.68 3.42 9.79
N LEU A 64 1.94 3.22 10.88
CA LEU A 64 1.43 1.91 11.27
C LEU A 64 0.44 1.34 10.26
N LEU A 65 -0.39 2.18 9.63
CA LEU A 65 -1.37 1.74 8.64
C LEU A 65 -0.76 1.50 7.25
N ARG A 66 0.41 2.08 6.95
CA ARG A 66 1.16 1.84 5.71
C ARG A 66 1.93 0.52 5.72
N GLN A 67 2.28 0.02 6.90
CA GLN A 67 2.85 -1.31 7.04
C GLN A 67 1.81 -2.34 6.58
N THR A 68 2.11 -3.06 5.50
CA THR A 68 1.13 -3.90 4.80
C THR A 68 0.61 -5.02 5.72
N ASN A 69 -0.72 -5.23 5.70
CA ASN A 69 -1.45 -6.32 6.38
C ASN A 69 -1.34 -6.43 7.91
N THR A 70 -0.84 -5.41 8.61
CA THR A 70 -0.78 -5.43 10.08
C THR A 70 -1.89 -4.60 10.70
N HIS A 71 -2.42 -5.11 11.82
CA HIS A 71 -3.25 -4.33 12.73
C HIS A 71 -2.38 -3.86 13.89
N PHE A 72 -2.79 -2.79 14.54
CA PHE A 72 -2.19 -2.36 15.80
C PHE A 72 -3.26 -2.19 16.87
N TRP A 73 -2.84 -2.09 18.12
CA TRP A 73 -3.73 -1.80 19.24
C TRP A 73 -3.57 -0.35 19.69
N ALA A 74 -4.68 0.30 20.05
CA ALA A 74 -4.70 1.64 20.65
C ALA A 74 -4.11 1.62 22.06
N LYS A 75 -2.78 1.44 22.15
CA LYS A 75 -1.99 1.33 23.38
C LYS A 75 -0.74 2.21 23.27
N PRO A 76 -0.20 2.70 24.40
CA PRO A 76 1.01 3.54 24.39
C PRO A 76 2.19 2.89 23.67
N LYS A 77 2.40 1.58 23.84
CA LYS A 77 3.48 0.82 23.18
C LYS A 77 3.45 0.92 21.65
N TRP A 78 2.26 0.99 21.05
CA TRP A 78 2.12 1.11 19.60
C TRP A 78 2.17 2.56 19.15
N LEU A 79 1.48 3.45 19.88
CA LEU A 79 1.34 4.86 19.56
C LEU A 79 2.54 5.72 19.96
N GLY A 80 3.48 5.17 20.74
CA GLY A 80 4.73 5.83 21.14
C GLY A 80 4.59 6.84 22.27
N VAL A 81 3.39 7.01 22.84
CA VAL A 81 3.11 8.02 23.87
C VAL A 81 1.97 7.58 24.80
N ASP A 82 2.09 7.93 26.09
CA ASP A 82 1.01 7.83 27.08
C ASP A 82 0.69 9.23 27.64
N PRO A 83 -0.30 9.94 27.07
CA PRO A 83 -0.64 11.30 27.50
C PRO A 83 -1.45 11.34 28.79
N ALA A 84 -2.08 10.23 29.21
CA ALA A 84 -2.91 10.16 30.41
C ALA A 84 -2.62 8.87 31.20
N PRO A 85 -1.47 8.78 31.88
CA PRO A 85 -1.10 7.60 32.66
C PRO A 85 -2.14 7.28 33.75
N GLY A 86 -2.48 6.00 33.91
CA GLY A 86 -3.46 5.54 34.89
C GLY A 86 -4.93 5.68 34.47
N TRP A 87 -5.22 6.29 33.31
CA TRP A 87 -6.57 6.46 32.79
C TRP A 87 -6.77 5.70 31.49
N ASN A 88 -8.00 5.20 31.29
CA ASN A 88 -8.43 4.64 30.02
C ASN A 88 -8.47 5.74 28.96
N LYS A 89 -7.73 5.53 27.87
CA LYS A 89 -7.65 6.47 26.75
C LYS A 89 -8.56 6.05 25.59
N ALA A 90 -8.80 6.99 24.68
CA ALA A 90 -9.43 6.74 23.39
C ALA A 90 -8.51 7.22 22.27
N LEU A 91 -8.49 6.46 21.18
CA LEU A 91 -7.89 6.84 19.91
C LEU A 91 -9.01 7.29 18.98
N VAL A 92 -8.93 8.54 18.51
CA VAL A 92 -9.84 9.13 17.52
C VAL A 92 -9.06 9.37 16.25
N ILE A 93 -9.54 8.84 15.13
CA ILE A 93 -8.93 8.99 13.80
C ILE A 93 -9.94 9.65 12.87
N VAL A 94 -9.59 10.80 12.33
CA VAL A 94 -10.32 11.45 11.25
C VAL A 94 -9.64 11.08 9.94
N TYR A 95 -10.41 10.58 8.98
CA TYR A 95 -9.91 10.11 7.70
C TYR A 95 -10.90 10.40 6.58
N GLU A 96 -10.41 10.44 5.35
CA GLU A 96 -11.21 10.50 4.14
C GLU A 96 -11.21 9.14 3.45
N HIS A 97 -12.39 8.70 2.99
CA HIS A 97 -12.52 7.52 2.14
C HIS A 97 -13.60 7.78 1.10
N LYS A 98 -13.24 7.68 -0.20
CA LYS A 98 -14.12 7.99 -1.34
C LYS A 98 -14.69 9.40 -1.27
N GLY A 99 -13.81 10.39 -0.99
CA GLY A 99 -14.17 11.81 -0.89
C GLY A 99 -15.10 12.16 0.27
N ARG A 100 -15.27 11.26 1.25
CA ARG A 100 -16.11 11.51 2.44
C ARG A 100 -15.26 11.43 3.69
N ARG A 101 -15.30 12.49 4.49
CA ARG A 101 -14.68 12.52 5.82
C ARG A 101 -15.47 11.65 6.79
N ARG A 102 -14.75 10.83 7.56
CA ARG A 102 -15.27 9.89 8.55
C ARG A 102 -14.44 9.94 9.82
N ILE A 103 -15.02 9.47 10.91
CA ILE A 103 -14.37 9.39 12.22
C ILE A 103 -14.43 7.94 12.70
N PHE A 104 -13.26 7.38 13.01
CA PHE A 104 -13.14 6.10 13.68
C PHE A 104 -12.67 6.34 15.11
N THR A 105 -13.38 5.80 16.09
CA THR A 105 -13.02 5.89 17.51
C THR A 105 -12.89 4.51 18.10
N THR A 106 -11.86 4.30 18.92
CA THR A 106 -11.74 3.09 19.73
C THR A 106 -11.15 3.40 21.09
N GLY A 107 -11.59 2.68 22.13
CA GLY A 107 -11.01 2.77 23.46
C GLY A 107 -9.64 2.12 23.54
N GLU A 108 -9.00 2.26 24.70
CA GLU A 108 -7.70 1.66 24.97
C GLU A 108 -7.71 0.15 24.74
N GLY A 109 -6.67 -0.33 24.05
CA GLY A 109 -6.56 -1.73 23.64
C GLY A 109 -7.41 -2.12 22.42
N GLY A 110 -8.23 -1.22 21.88
CA GLY A 110 -8.99 -1.46 20.66
C GLY A 110 -8.11 -1.69 19.43
N THR A 111 -8.50 -2.63 18.57
CA THR A 111 -7.76 -2.94 17.34
C THR A 111 -8.04 -1.92 16.25
N VAL A 112 -6.99 -1.48 15.57
CA VAL A 112 -7.04 -0.54 14.45
C VAL A 112 -6.40 -1.20 13.23
N SER A 113 -7.07 -1.10 12.08
CA SER A 113 -6.55 -1.51 10.78
C SER A 113 -7.31 -0.78 9.68
N ILE A 114 -6.71 -0.69 8.48
CA ILE A 114 -7.39 -0.12 7.31
C ILE A 114 -8.76 -0.78 7.08
N ALA A 115 -8.83 -2.12 7.15
CA ALA A 115 -10.09 -2.84 6.99
C ALA A 115 -11.17 -2.42 8.01
N ARG A 116 -10.79 -2.08 9.25
CA ARG A 116 -11.75 -1.57 10.25
C ARG A 116 -12.19 -0.14 9.95
N LEU A 117 -11.27 0.74 9.55
CA LEU A 117 -11.60 2.10 9.13
C LEU A 117 -12.59 2.09 7.96
N LEU A 118 -12.39 1.22 6.96
CA LEU A 118 -13.32 1.17 5.82
C LEU A 118 -14.70 0.59 6.17
N LYS A 119 -14.77 -0.34 7.13
CA LYS A 119 -16.02 -0.94 7.61
C LYS A 119 -16.84 0.02 8.48
N ASN A 120 -16.20 1.03 9.07
CA ASN A 120 -16.89 2.06 9.83
C ASN A 120 -17.83 2.83 8.89
N LYS A 121 -19.13 2.56 9.03
CA LYS A 121 -20.19 3.28 8.32
C LYS A 121 -20.40 4.61 9.04
N ALA A 122 -20.51 5.67 8.25
CA ALA A 122 -20.92 6.98 8.73
C ALA A 122 -22.36 6.91 9.24
#